data_AF-A0A225V749-F1
#
_entry.id   AF-A0A225V749-F1
#
_cell.length_a   1.000
_cell.length_b   1.000
_cell.length_c   1.000
_cell.angle_alpha   90.00
_cell.angle_beta   90.00
_cell.angle_gamma   90.00
#
_symmetry.space_group_name_H-M   'P 1'
#
loop_
_entity.id
_entity.type
_entity.pdbx_description
1 polymer ?
#
loop_
_entity_poly.entity_id
_entity_poly.type
_entity_poly.pdbx_seq_one_letter_code
_entity_poly.pdbx_strand_id
1 'polypeptide(L)' 'MAAKGIGEDPAKYSCHSLRSGGVTSLLSAGAESTAIKLHGRWASNMFERYTRYTKTLGAKLVPLMAPPSRERAP' A
#
# COMPACT_ATOMS: atom_id res chain seq x y z
N MET A 1 -1.04 10.12 -17.20
CA MET A 1 -1.58 10.22 -15.82
C MET A 1 -2.19 8.88 -15.47
N ALA A 2 -1.90 8.31 -14.29
CA ALA A 2 -2.33 6.96 -13.91
C ALA A 2 -3.86 6.78 -13.95
N ALA A 3 -4.64 7.79 -13.54
CA ALA A 3 -6.10 7.78 -13.61
C ALA A 3 -6.63 7.56 -15.05
N LYS A 4 -6.09 8.30 -16.04
CA LYS A 4 -6.48 8.15 -17.45
C LYS A 4 -6.22 6.73 -17.99
N GLY A 5 -5.19 6.04 -17.49
CA GLY A 5 -4.86 4.68 -17.91
C GLY A 5 -5.84 3.60 -17.42
N ILE A 6 -6.66 3.92 -16.42
CA ILE A 6 -7.68 3.03 -15.85
C ILE A 6 -9.12 3.52 -16.09
N GLY A 7 -9.30 4.51 -16.97
CA GLY A 7 -10.61 5.09 -17.27
C GLY A 7 -11.15 6.07 -16.23
N GLU A 8 -10.34 6.43 -15.23
CA GLU A 8 -10.70 7.41 -14.20
C GLU A 8 -10.46 8.84 -14.69
N ASP A 9 -11.34 9.76 -14.26
CA ASP A 9 -11.23 11.18 -14.58
C ASP A 9 -10.02 11.79 -13.84
N PRO A 10 -8.95 12.19 -14.56
CA PRO A 10 -7.76 12.75 -13.95
C PRO A 10 -8.01 14.08 -13.22
N ALA A 11 -9.10 14.81 -13.52
CA ALA A 11 -9.44 16.03 -12.80
C ALA A 11 -9.87 15.76 -11.35
N LYS A 12 -10.34 14.54 -11.05
CA LYS A 12 -10.72 14.12 -9.69
C LYS A 12 -9.53 13.70 -8.83
N TYR A 13 -8.36 13.51 -9.42
CA TYR A 13 -7.18 13.00 -8.72
C TYR A 13 -5.96 13.89 -8.97
N SER A 14 -5.51 14.59 -7.92
CA SER A 14 -4.22 15.26 -7.97
C SER A 14 -3.08 14.24 -8.13
N CYS A 15 -1.96 14.65 -8.74
CA CYS A 15 -0.74 13.82 -8.81
C CYS A 15 -0.33 13.29 -7.41
N HIS A 16 -0.57 14.07 -6.37
CA HIS A 16 -0.28 13.72 -5.00
C HIS A 16 -1.20 12.63 -4.45
N SER A 17 -2.49 12.70 -4.79
CA SER A 17 -3.49 11.67 -4.47
C SER A 17 -3.12 10.33 -5.11
N LEU A 18 -2.75 10.35 -6.39
CA LEU A 18 -2.30 9.16 -7.12
C LEU A 18 -1.02 8.56 -6.53
N ARG A 19 -0.04 9.39 -6.13
CA ARG A 19 1.18 8.90 -5.44
C ARG A 19 0.86 8.22 -4.11
N SER A 20 0.03 8.86 -3.29
CA SER A 20 -0.33 8.33 -1.97
C SER A 20 -1.15 7.05 -2.08
N GLY A 21 -2.17 7.04 -2.95
CA GLY A 21 -3.00 5.88 -3.23
C GLY A 21 -2.20 4.73 -3.85
N GLY A 22 -1.32 5.01 -4.81
CA GLY A 22 -0.48 4.01 -5.46
C GLY A 22 0.47 3.31 -4.49
N VAL A 23 1.21 4.07 -3.68
CA VAL A 23 2.08 3.53 -2.63
C VAL A 23 1.28 2.71 -1.60
N THR A 24 0.12 3.20 -1.17
CA THR A 24 -0.75 2.49 -0.21
C THR A 24 -1.28 1.18 -0.78
N SER A 25 -1.64 1.16 -2.07
CA SER A 25 -2.10 -0.03 -2.78
C SER A 25 -0.98 -1.06 -2.93
N LEU A 26 0.22 -0.63 -3.34
CA LEU A 26 1.38 -1.50 -3.47
C LEU A 26 1.77 -2.16 -2.14
N LEU A 27 1.78 -1.40 -1.04
CA LEU A 27 2.00 -1.98 0.30
C LEU A 27 0.89 -2.95 0.69
N SER A 28 -0.36 -2.58 0.44
CA SER A 28 -1.50 -3.47 0.70
C SER A 28 -1.42 -4.74 -0.16
N ALA A 29 -0.77 -4.71 -1.33
CA ALA A 29 -0.51 -5.88 -2.16
C ALA A 29 0.68 -6.73 -1.66
N GLY A 30 1.48 -6.24 -0.72
CA GLY A 30 2.69 -6.90 -0.24
C GLY A 30 3.91 -6.65 -1.13
N ALA A 31 3.91 -5.58 -1.92
CA ALA A 31 5.06 -5.22 -2.73
C ALA A 31 6.26 -4.83 -1.86
N GLU A 32 7.45 -5.31 -2.24
CA GLU A 32 8.70 -4.98 -1.58
C GLU A 32 9.00 -3.47 -1.63
N SER A 33 9.62 -2.97 -0.56
CA SER A 33 10.02 -1.56 -0.42
C SER A 33 10.88 -1.08 -1.60
N THR A 34 11.74 -1.95 -2.14
CA THR A 34 12.57 -1.64 -3.33
C THR A 34 11.72 -1.45 -4.58
N ALA A 35 10.71 -2.29 -4.80
CA ALA A 35 9.79 -2.16 -5.93
C ALA A 35 8.97 -0.86 -5.81
N ILE A 36 8.54 -0.50 -4.60
CA ILE A 36 7.81 0.75 -4.33
C ILE A 36 8.71 1.98 -4.60
N LYS A 37 9.97 1.94 -4.19
CA LYS A 37 10.95 3.00 -4.49
C LYS A 37 11.16 3.17 -5.98
N LEU A 38 11.39 2.08 -6.70
CA LEU A 38 11.58 2.10 -8.16
C LEU A 38 10.33 2.64 -8.87
N HIS A 39 9.15 2.15 -8.50
CA HIS A 39 7.89 2.57 -9.09
C HIS A 39 7.62 4.06 -8.87
N GLY A 40 7.83 4.56 -7.66
CA GLY A 40 7.59 5.96 -7.33
C GLY A 40 8.76 6.90 -7.63
N ARG A 41 9.93 6.39 -8.06
CA ARG A 41 11.18 7.16 -8.18
C ARG A 41 11.59 7.83 -6.87
N TRP A 42 11.50 7.09 -5.77
CA TRP A 42 11.94 7.55 -4.44
C TRP A 42 13.40 7.16 -4.21
N ALA A 43 14.24 8.14 -3.87
CA ALA A 43 15.64 7.89 -3.51
C ALA A 43 15.79 7.29 -2.10
N SER A 44 14.75 7.37 -1.27
CA SER A 44 14.75 6.92 0.12
C SER A 44 13.40 6.32 0.52
N ASN A 45 13.27 5.91 1.78
CA ASN A 45 12.01 5.43 2.36
C ASN A 45 10.96 6.53 2.56
N MET A 46 11.14 7.73 1.99
CA MET A 46 10.18 8.82 2.10
C MET A 46 8.76 8.45 1.64
N PHE A 47 8.61 7.44 0.79
CA PHE A 47 7.31 6.89 0.39
C PHE A 47 6.44 6.45 1.59
N GLU A 48 7.04 6.04 2.70
CA GLU A 48 6.32 5.60 3.92
C GLU A 48 5.39 6.69 4.46
N ARG A 49 5.78 7.97 4.34
CA ARG A 49 4.95 9.14 4.75
C ARG A 49 3.70 9.34 3.89
N TYR A 50 3.65 8.71 2.71
CA TYR A 50 2.52 8.80 1.79
C TYR A 50 1.56 7.62 1.91
N THR A 51 1.86 6.70 2.82
CA THR A 51 1.03 5.53 3.09
C THR A 51 -0.14 5.93 3.98
N ARG A 52 -1.29 5.29 3.77
CA ARG A 52 -2.44 5.43 4.66
C ARG A 52 -2.83 4.07 5.19
N TYR A 53 -3.22 4.02 6.46
CA TYR A 53 -3.85 2.83 7.00
C TYR A 53 -5.22 2.65 6.34
N THR A 54 -5.43 1.50 5.70
CA THR A 54 -6.69 1.16 5.02
C THR A 54 -7.27 -0.12 5.59
N LYS A 55 -8.56 -0.35 5.37
CA LYS A 55 -9.23 -1.60 5.78
C LYS A 55 -8.54 -2.83 5.19
N THR A 56 -8.09 -2.76 3.94
CA THR A 56 -7.36 -3.84 3.26
C THR A 56 -6.03 -4.14 3.94
N LEU A 57 -5.25 -3.10 4.28
CA LEU A 57 -4.00 -3.26 5.01
C LEU A 57 -4.26 -3.84 6.41
N GLY A 58 -5.26 -3.30 7.12
CA GLY A 58 -5.65 -3.79 8.44
C GLY A 58 -6.03 -5.27 8.42
N ALA A 59 -6.86 -5.70 7.47
CA ALA A 59 -7.26 -7.10 7.32
C ALA A 59 -6.06 -8.05 7.10
N LYS A 60 -5.00 -7.59 6.42
CA LYS A 60 -3.76 -8.36 6.23
C LYS A 60 -2.88 -8.42 7.48
N LEU A 61 -2.94 -7.40 8.33
CA LEU A 61 -2.15 -7.34 9.58
C LEU A 61 -2.82 -8.11 10.72
N VAL A 62 -4.15 -8.26 10.72
CA VAL A 62 -4.90 -8.96 11.77
C VAL A 62 -4.34 -10.36 12.08
N PRO A 63 -4.06 -11.24 11.10
CA PRO A 63 -3.46 -12.56 11.38
C PRO A 63 -2.07 -12.50 11.98
N LEU A 64 -1.28 -11.45 11.70
CA LEU A 64 0.07 -11.27 12.25
C LEU A 64 0.04 -10.73 13.69
N MET A 65 -1.06 -10.09 14.08
CA MET A 65 -1.29 -9.57 15.43
C MET A 65 -1.97 -10.58 16.35
N ALA A 66 -2.66 -11.58 15.80
CA ALA A 66 -3.21 -12.67 16.58
C ALA A 66 -2.07 -13.51 17.19
N PRO A 67 -2.12 -13.85 18.48
CA PRO A 67 -1.15 -14.76 19.06
C PRO A 67 -1.19 -16.10 18.31
N PRO A 68 -0.06 -16.82 18.17
CA PRO A 68 -0.08 -18.13 17.55
C PRO A 68 -1.11 -18.98 18.29
N SER A 69 -2.09 -19.52 17.55
CA SER A 69 -3.08 -20.43 18.11
C SER A 69 -2.30 -21.55 18.79
N ARG A 70 -2.36 -21.62 20.12
CA ARG A 70 -1.84 -22.76 20.87
C ARG A 70 -2.49 -23.99 20.27
N GLU A 71 -1.70 -24.72 19.50
CA GLU A 71 -2.03 -26.05 19.04
C GLU A 71 -2.40 -26.82 20.31
N ARG A 72 -3.67 -27.24 20.38
CA ARG A 72 -4.17 -28.01 21.51
C ARG A 72 -3.49 -29.37 21.42
N ALA A 73 -2.36 -29.50 22.11
CA ALA A 73 -1.67 -30.76 22.28
C ALA A 73 -2.67 -31.81 22.83
N PRO A 74 -2.58 -33.07 22.36
CA PRO A 74 -3.58 -34.11 22.58
C PRO A 74 -3.85 -34.43 24.06
#